data_AF-E5AQF8-F1
#
_entry.id   AF-E5AQF8-F1
#
_cell.length_a   1.000
_cell.length_b   1.000
_cell.length_c   1.000
_cell.angle_alpha   90.00
_cell.angle_beta   90.00
_cell.angle_gamma   90.00
#
_symmetry.space_group_name_H-M   'P 1'
#
loop_
_entity.id
_entity.type
_entity.pdbx_description
1 polymer ?
#
loop_
_entity_poly.entity_id
_entity_poly.type
_entity_poly.pdbx_seq_one_letter_code
_entity_poly.pdbx_strand_id
1 'polypeptide(L)'
;MRRTAAAPTSSEARYLNMIDLYALYEEKAQDGLLTIHPSRWLYAGRQLGCGGVFDLLFRENQAIRVGDQIVQHFRQLYKVDLNSKVRHKYGYYFATSAVADRYFKYVPEGYMLECGIRDMLSVCHPDGHAEVYTPVGFVDLLLPSAVVEIKSFIRWKHALGQVLAYSTYYPDYAKIIHLYVRGDQNPKLEHPLRICSQFNVHITYQNLLPSELGPMSRLGKIVIAS
;
A
#
# COMPACT_ATOMS: atom_id res chain seq x y z
N MET A 1 47.36 9.64 15.10
CA MET A 1 46.71 8.39 15.56
C MET A 1 45.43 8.17 14.77
N ARG A 2 45.41 7.22 13.83
CA ARG A 2 44.17 6.80 13.16
C ARG A 2 43.43 5.87 14.12
N ARG A 3 42.23 6.24 14.56
CA ARG A 3 41.32 5.32 15.26
C ARG A 3 40.81 4.32 14.23
N THR A 4 41.33 3.10 14.28
CA THR A 4 40.71 1.94 13.61
C THR A 4 39.36 1.71 14.25
N ALA A 5 38.29 1.83 13.47
CA ALA A 5 36.96 1.41 13.90
C ALA A 5 37.02 -0.09 14.26
N ALA A 6 36.48 -0.45 15.43
CA ALA A 6 36.42 -1.84 15.85
C ALA A 6 35.57 -2.65 14.85
N ALA A 7 36.00 -3.88 14.55
CA ALA A 7 35.22 -4.80 13.73
C ALA A 7 33.83 -5.03 14.37
N PRO A 8 32.74 -5.02 13.59
CA PRO A 8 31.40 -5.21 14.11
C PRO A 8 31.30 -6.56 14.81
N THR A 9 30.58 -6.58 15.93
CA THR A 9 30.32 -7.80 16.70
C THR A 9 29.59 -8.86 15.86
N SER A 10 29.66 -10.14 16.23
CA SER A 10 28.98 -11.22 15.48
C SER A 10 27.45 -11.06 15.40
N SER A 11 26.86 -10.30 16.34
CA SER A 11 25.47 -9.85 16.27
C SER A 11 25.27 -8.74 15.23
N GLU A 12 26.16 -7.74 15.15
CA GLU A 12 26.07 -6.65 14.16
C GLU A 12 26.33 -7.13 12.73
N ALA A 13 27.24 -8.09 12.56
CA ALA A 13 27.54 -8.69 11.27
C ALA A 13 26.34 -9.47 10.68
N ARG A 14 25.45 -10.03 11.52
CA ARG A 14 24.20 -10.67 11.07
C ARG A 14 23.19 -9.69 10.49
N TYR A 15 23.31 -8.40 10.79
CA TYR A 15 22.37 -7.36 10.34
C TYR A 15 22.85 -6.60 9.10
N LEU A 16 24.11 -6.77 8.69
CA LEU A 16 24.66 -6.16 7.46
C LEU A 16 24.03 -6.69 6.17
N ASN A 17 23.31 -7.83 6.22
CA ASN A 17 22.69 -8.47 5.06
C ASN A 17 21.16 -8.38 5.04
N MET A 18 20.57 -7.49 5.85
CA MET A 18 19.11 -7.29 5.81
C MET A 18 18.73 -6.31 4.70
N ILE A 19 17.60 -6.60 4.06
CA ILE A 19 17.03 -5.81 2.98
C ILE A 19 15.92 -4.93 3.55
N ASP A 20 15.90 -3.65 3.18
CA ASP A 20 14.83 -2.73 3.57
C ASP A 20 13.58 -2.97 2.71
N LEU A 21 12.52 -3.47 3.34
CA LEU A 21 11.22 -3.69 2.69
C LEU A 21 10.55 -2.37 2.31
N TYR A 22 10.86 -1.24 2.97
CA TYR A 22 10.30 0.05 2.60
C TYR A 22 10.90 0.56 1.29
N ALA A 23 12.21 0.42 1.10
CA ALA A 23 12.84 0.72 -0.18
C ALA A 23 12.29 -0.17 -1.31
N LEU A 24 12.14 -1.49 -1.07
CA LEU A 24 11.52 -2.41 -2.03
C LEU A 24 10.06 -2.04 -2.35
N TYR A 25 9.31 -1.55 -1.36
CA TYR A 25 7.94 -1.09 -1.52
C TYR A 25 7.88 0.12 -2.46
N GLU A 26 8.75 1.12 -2.25
CA GLU A 26 8.83 2.31 -3.09
C GLU A 26 9.25 1.96 -4.52
N GLU A 27 10.27 1.11 -4.67
CA GLU A 27 10.73 0.63 -5.98
C GLU A 27 9.60 -0.08 -6.75
N LYS A 28 8.92 -1.05 -6.12
CA LYS A 28 7.77 -1.72 -6.74
C LYS A 28 6.68 -0.73 -7.15
N ALA A 29 6.36 0.22 -6.28
CA ALA A 29 5.32 1.20 -6.57
C ALA A 29 5.70 2.12 -7.73
N GLN A 30 6.95 2.57 -7.81
CA GLN A 30 7.48 3.38 -8.92
C GLN A 30 7.47 2.61 -10.25
N ASP A 31 7.71 1.30 -10.20
CA ASP A 31 7.58 0.42 -11.36
C ASP A 31 6.12 0.10 -11.74
N GLY A 32 5.15 0.62 -10.99
CA GLY A 32 3.72 0.35 -11.17
C GLY A 32 3.30 -1.05 -10.77
N LEU A 33 4.16 -1.82 -10.09
CA LEU A 33 3.82 -3.13 -9.55
C LEU A 33 2.97 -2.97 -8.29
N LEU A 34 1.91 -3.76 -8.19
CA LEU A 34 1.05 -3.76 -7.02
C LEU A 34 1.82 -4.25 -5.80
N THR A 35 1.70 -3.45 -4.74
CA THR A 35 2.34 -3.71 -3.45
C THR A 35 1.51 -3.05 -2.36
N ILE A 36 1.74 -3.44 -1.11
CA ILE A 36 1.15 -2.79 0.07
C ILE A 36 2.29 -2.40 1.02
N HIS A 37 2.08 -1.38 1.83
CA HIS A 37 3.08 -0.94 2.79
C HIS A 37 3.60 -2.10 3.68
N PRO A 38 4.91 -2.21 3.96
CA PRO A 38 5.49 -3.33 4.72
C PRO A 38 4.81 -3.59 6.07
N SER A 39 4.49 -2.54 6.84
CA SER A 39 3.73 -2.69 8.09
C SER A 39 2.39 -3.40 7.91
N ARG A 40 1.65 -3.11 6.82
CA ARG A 40 0.35 -3.75 6.53
C ARG A 40 0.54 -5.22 6.20
N TRP A 41 1.55 -5.53 5.38
CA TRP A 41 1.90 -6.90 5.01
C TRP A 41 2.30 -7.74 6.23
N LEU A 42 3.17 -7.19 7.08
CA LEU A 42 3.58 -7.82 8.34
C LEU A 42 2.40 -7.98 9.31
N TYR A 43 1.52 -6.98 9.40
CA TYR A 43 0.31 -7.05 10.21
C TYR A 43 -0.63 -8.15 9.73
N ALA A 44 -0.86 -8.26 8.42
CA ALA A 44 -1.73 -9.27 7.84
C ALA A 44 -1.23 -10.69 8.16
N GLY A 45 0.08 -10.93 8.05
CA GLY A 45 0.62 -12.24 8.35
C GLY A 45 0.83 -12.54 9.85
N ARG A 46 0.56 -11.59 10.76
CA ARG A 46 0.45 -11.87 12.21
C ARG A 46 -0.70 -12.84 12.51
N GLN A 47 -1.74 -12.89 11.67
CA GLN A 47 -2.92 -13.75 11.84
C GLN A 47 -2.61 -15.22 11.45
N LEU A 48 -1.65 -15.83 12.14
CA LEU A 48 -1.22 -17.22 11.97
C LEU A 48 -2.39 -18.20 12.17
N GLY A 49 -2.50 -19.21 11.29
CA GLY A 49 -3.49 -20.31 11.44
C GLY A 49 -4.81 -20.15 10.69
N CYS A 50 -4.97 -19.12 9.86
CA CYS A 50 -6.12 -18.95 8.96
C CYS A 50 -5.74 -18.96 7.47
N GLY A 51 -4.61 -19.57 7.09
CA GLY A 51 -4.09 -19.51 5.72
C GLY A 51 -3.34 -18.22 5.42
N GLY A 52 -2.69 -17.64 6.43
CA GLY A 52 -1.98 -16.37 6.32
C GLY A 52 -0.69 -16.48 5.49
N VAL A 53 -0.21 -15.34 5.00
CA VAL A 53 1.00 -15.22 4.13
C VAL A 53 2.26 -15.89 4.71
N PHE A 54 2.31 -16.12 6.03
CA PHE A 54 3.48 -16.65 6.75
C PHE A 54 3.35 -18.08 7.28
N ASP A 55 2.27 -18.81 6.99
CA ASP A 55 2.13 -20.20 7.47
C ASP A 55 3.28 -21.12 6.98
N LEU A 56 3.92 -20.76 5.86
CA LEU A 56 5.08 -21.45 5.28
C LEU A 56 6.46 -20.96 5.75
N LEU A 57 6.56 -19.86 6.52
CA LEU A 57 7.85 -19.35 7.06
C LEU A 57 8.06 -19.72 8.53
N PHE A 58 7.09 -20.39 9.15
CA PHE A 58 7.12 -20.68 10.58
C PHE A 58 8.31 -21.54 11.03
N ARG A 59 8.93 -22.29 10.11
CA ARG A 59 9.97 -23.28 10.43
C ARG A 59 11.40 -22.76 10.37
N GLU A 60 11.63 -21.56 9.84
CA GLU A 60 12.97 -20.99 9.69
C GLU A 60 13.18 -19.79 10.60
N ASN A 61 14.41 -19.58 11.08
CA ASN A 61 14.79 -18.37 11.80
C ASN A 61 14.86 -17.21 10.82
N GLN A 62 13.81 -16.41 10.77
CA GLN A 62 13.68 -15.25 9.89
C GLN A 62 13.55 -14.00 10.75
N ALA A 63 14.55 -13.12 10.68
CA ALA A 63 14.61 -11.90 11.47
C ALA A 63 13.99 -10.72 10.71
N ILE A 64 13.18 -9.92 11.41
CA ILE A 64 12.62 -8.66 10.94
C ILE A 64 12.92 -7.59 11.99
N ARG A 65 13.46 -6.46 11.56
CA ARG A 65 13.67 -5.29 12.39
C ARG A 65 12.69 -4.19 11.97
N VAL A 66 11.94 -3.70 12.95
CA VAL A 66 10.96 -2.62 12.80
C VAL A 66 11.34 -1.54 13.81
N GLY A 67 11.92 -0.44 13.33
CA GLY A 67 12.55 0.56 14.21
C GLY A 67 13.64 -0.07 15.08
N ASP A 68 13.48 0.06 16.40
CA ASP A 68 14.40 -0.50 17.41
C ASP A 68 14.06 -1.94 17.84
N GLN A 69 12.96 -2.50 17.35
CA GLN A 69 12.52 -3.84 17.72
C GLN A 69 13.03 -4.88 16.72
N ILE A 70 13.55 -5.99 17.23
CA ILE A 70 13.96 -7.15 16.42
C ILE A 70 13.06 -8.33 16.76
N VAL A 71 12.42 -8.86 15.72
CA VAL A 71 11.53 -10.02 15.74
C VAL A 71 12.30 -11.16 15.10
N GLN A 72 12.58 -12.22 15.85
CA GLN A 72 13.30 -13.41 15.35
C GLN A 72 12.34 -14.49 14.81
N HIS A 73 11.06 -14.38 15.17
CA HIS A 73 10.01 -15.27 14.69
C HIS A 73 8.73 -14.49 14.41
N PHE A 74 8.04 -14.78 13.31
CA PHE A 74 6.78 -14.12 12.92
C PHE A 74 5.72 -14.09 14.04
N ARG A 75 5.66 -15.13 14.87
CA ARG A 75 4.78 -15.16 16.07
C ARG A 75 5.07 -14.04 17.07
N GLN A 76 6.20 -13.35 17.00
CA GLN A 76 6.53 -12.22 17.88
C GLN A 76 6.04 -10.88 17.31
N LEU A 77 5.55 -10.84 16.06
CA LEU A 77 5.01 -9.62 15.44
C LEU A 77 3.81 -9.05 16.22
N TYR A 78 3.14 -9.84 17.07
CA TYR A 78 2.09 -9.29 17.94
C TYR A 78 2.60 -8.26 18.95
N LYS A 79 3.90 -8.25 19.24
CA LYS A 79 4.56 -7.31 20.16
C LYS A 79 4.99 -6.02 19.45
N VAL A 80 4.98 -6.02 18.12
CA VAL A 80 5.37 -4.86 17.32
C VAL A 80 4.11 -4.07 16.98
N ASP A 81 4.21 -2.75 17.11
CA ASP A 81 3.13 -1.86 16.73
C ASP A 81 3.11 -1.67 15.20
N LEU A 82 2.31 -2.51 14.54
CA LEU A 82 2.16 -2.56 13.07
C LEU A 82 0.80 -2.06 12.58
N ASN A 83 -0.01 -1.48 13.49
CA ASN A 83 -1.38 -1.11 13.19
C ASN A 83 -1.46 0.10 12.23
N SER A 84 -2.64 0.32 11.62
CA SER A 84 -2.83 1.38 10.63
C SER A 84 -2.48 2.79 11.11
N LYS A 85 -2.68 3.09 12.40
CA LYS A 85 -2.40 4.42 12.99
C LYS A 85 -0.92 4.75 13.06
N VAL A 86 -0.04 3.75 13.02
CA VAL A 86 1.41 3.91 13.10
C VAL A 86 2.12 3.38 11.86
N ARG A 87 1.38 3.16 10.76
CA ARG A 87 1.91 2.54 9.55
C ARG A 87 3.15 3.26 9.00
N HIS A 88 3.16 4.58 9.04
CA HIS A 88 4.27 5.43 8.56
C HIS A 88 5.24 5.85 9.67
N LYS A 89 5.11 5.27 10.88
CA LYS A 89 5.95 5.63 12.03
C LYS A 89 7.42 5.28 11.80
N TYR A 90 7.67 4.20 11.09
CA TYR A 90 9.01 3.71 10.78
C TYR A 90 9.23 3.87 9.28
N GLY A 91 10.23 4.65 8.88
CA GLY A 91 10.60 4.82 7.47
C GLY A 91 11.45 3.67 6.90
N TYR A 92 11.60 2.57 7.65
CA TYR A 92 12.39 1.41 7.26
C TYR A 92 11.90 0.13 7.94
N TYR A 93 12.03 -1.00 7.24
CA TYR A 93 11.67 -2.33 7.73
C TYR A 93 12.71 -3.31 7.21
N PHE A 94 13.71 -3.64 8.03
CA PHE A 94 14.77 -4.54 7.58
C PHE A 94 14.34 -6.00 7.76
N ALA A 95 14.52 -6.83 6.73
CA ALA A 95 14.22 -8.25 6.78
C ALA A 95 15.34 -9.09 6.14
N THR A 96 15.41 -10.37 6.49
CA THR A 96 16.27 -11.33 5.77
C THR A 96 15.87 -11.42 4.29
N SER A 97 16.81 -11.84 3.43
CA SER A 97 16.56 -11.97 1.98
C SER A 97 15.37 -12.87 1.64
N ALA A 98 15.15 -13.94 2.41
CA ALA A 98 14.00 -14.82 2.21
C ALA A 98 12.65 -14.13 2.47
N VAL A 99 12.58 -13.26 3.49
CA VAL A 99 11.37 -12.48 3.79
C VAL A 99 11.16 -11.39 2.73
N ALA A 100 12.25 -10.72 2.33
CA ALA A 100 12.22 -9.70 1.28
C ALA A 100 11.77 -10.25 -0.08
N ASP A 101 12.28 -11.43 -0.49
CA ASP A 101 11.85 -12.11 -1.72
C ASP A 101 10.33 -12.41 -1.71
N ARG A 102 9.81 -12.86 -0.56
CA ARG A 102 8.36 -13.09 -0.42
C ARG A 102 7.54 -11.81 -0.43
N TYR A 103 8.04 -10.75 0.20
CA TYR A 103 7.40 -9.45 0.13
C TYR A 103 7.35 -8.94 -1.31
N PHE A 104 8.47 -9.08 -2.04
CA PHE A 104 8.56 -8.67 -3.44
C PHE A 104 7.57 -9.44 -4.32
N LYS A 105 7.46 -10.76 -4.15
CA LYS A 105 6.53 -11.61 -4.93
C LYS A 105 5.06 -11.48 -4.51
N TYR A 106 4.78 -10.84 -3.39
CA TYR A 106 3.40 -10.67 -2.92
C TYR A 106 2.63 -9.72 -3.83
N VAL A 107 1.47 -10.18 -4.29
CA VAL A 107 0.48 -9.39 -5.05
C VAL A 107 -0.79 -9.26 -4.19
N PRO A 108 -1.23 -8.04 -3.85
CA PRO A 108 -2.45 -7.85 -3.06
C PRO A 108 -3.70 -8.24 -3.86
N GLU A 109 -4.58 -9.01 -3.22
CA GLU A 109 -5.83 -9.51 -3.82
C GLU A 109 -7.03 -9.29 -2.88
N GLY A 110 -8.24 -9.52 -3.41
CA GLY A 110 -9.47 -9.42 -2.63
C GLY A 110 -9.64 -8.04 -1.99
N TYR A 111 -9.81 -8.02 -0.66
CA TYR A 111 -9.94 -6.78 0.11
C TYR A 111 -8.64 -5.98 0.21
N MET A 112 -7.48 -6.61 0.01
CA MET A 112 -6.17 -5.92 0.04
C MET A 112 -5.85 -5.19 -1.26
N LEU A 113 -6.55 -5.49 -2.35
CA LEU A 113 -6.28 -4.87 -3.65
C LEU A 113 -6.47 -3.35 -3.63
N GLU A 114 -7.59 -2.88 -3.08
CA GLU A 114 -7.85 -1.44 -2.92
C GLU A 114 -6.77 -0.77 -2.04
N CYS A 115 -6.34 -1.48 -0.99
CA CYS A 115 -5.24 -1.02 -0.15
C CYS A 115 -3.92 -0.92 -0.92
N GLY A 116 -3.62 -1.88 -1.79
CA GLY A 116 -2.39 -1.85 -2.59
C GLY A 116 -2.38 -0.75 -3.63
N ILE A 117 -3.53 -0.46 -4.23
CA ILE A 117 -3.68 0.65 -5.17
C ILE A 117 -3.51 1.99 -4.45
N ARG A 118 -4.15 2.17 -3.29
CA ARG A 118 -3.95 3.35 -2.44
C ARG A 118 -2.50 3.52 -2.02
N ASP A 119 -1.90 2.46 -1.49
CA ASP A 119 -0.51 2.49 -1.00
C ASP A 119 0.44 2.81 -2.18
N MET A 120 0.20 2.31 -3.40
CA MET A 120 0.97 2.65 -4.60
C MET A 120 0.80 4.13 -4.99
N LEU A 121 -0.45 4.61 -5.08
CA LEU A 121 -0.73 6.01 -5.41
C LEU A 121 -0.14 6.98 -4.38
N SER A 122 -0.10 6.60 -3.10
CA SER A 122 0.55 7.41 -2.06
C SER A 122 2.05 7.56 -2.28
N VAL A 123 2.74 6.57 -2.85
CA VAL A 123 4.17 6.70 -3.23
C VAL A 123 4.34 7.66 -4.40
N CYS A 124 3.41 7.62 -5.36
CA CYS A 124 3.43 8.51 -6.53
C CYS A 124 3.09 9.97 -6.17
N HIS A 125 2.49 10.20 -5.00
CA HIS A 125 2.07 11.49 -4.50
C HIS A 125 2.66 11.72 -3.09
N PRO A 126 3.97 12.02 -2.98
CA PRO A 126 4.64 12.14 -1.67
C PRO A 126 4.09 13.28 -0.79
N ASP A 127 3.48 14.31 -1.39
CA ASP A 127 2.79 15.40 -0.68
C ASP A 127 1.35 15.02 -0.27
N GLY A 128 0.90 13.81 -0.61
CA GLY A 128 -0.39 13.27 -0.25
C GLY A 128 -0.36 12.49 1.06
N HIS A 129 -1.53 12.37 1.70
CA HIS A 129 -1.71 11.61 2.93
C HIS A 129 -2.76 10.53 2.71
N ALA A 130 -2.38 9.27 2.95
CA ALA A 130 -3.30 8.14 2.87
C ALA A 130 -4.07 7.91 4.18
N GLU A 131 -5.29 7.36 4.09
CA GLU A 131 -6.16 7.02 5.24
C GLU A 131 -6.35 8.20 6.23
N VAL A 132 -6.65 9.40 5.72
CA VAL A 132 -6.86 10.59 6.58
C VAL A 132 -8.21 10.50 7.29
N TYR A 133 -8.19 10.56 8.61
CA TYR A 133 -9.38 10.49 9.44
C TYR A 133 -10.28 11.72 9.27
N THR A 134 -11.58 11.47 9.20
CA THR A 134 -12.66 12.44 9.34
C THR A 134 -13.72 11.86 10.29
N PRO A 135 -14.61 12.66 10.88
CA PRO A 135 -15.70 12.15 11.73
C PRO A 135 -16.62 11.13 11.04
N VAL A 136 -16.64 11.06 9.70
CA VAL A 136 -17.51 10.16 8.93
C VAL A 136 -16.76 9.01 8.24
N GLY A 137 -15.46 8.86 8.49
CA GLY A 137 -14.65 7.78 7.91
C GLY A 137 -13.22 8.20 7.59
N PHE A 138 -12.56 7.42 6.75
CA PHE A 138 -11.17 7.66 6.35
C PHE A 138 -11.13 7.95 4.85
N VAL A 139 -10.55 9.09 4.49
CA VAL A 139 -10.25 9.44 3.09
C VAL A 139 -9.14 8.52 2.61
N ASP A 140 -9.32 7.88 1.45
CA ASP A 140 -8.30 7.01 0.90
C ASP A 140 -6.98 7.75 0.63
N LEU A 141 -7.03 8.85 -0.11
CA LEU A 141 -5.88 9.71 -0.36
C LEU A 141 -6.29 11.19 -0.37
N LEU A 142 -5.70 11.97 0.54
CA LEU A 142 -5.84 13.42 0.58
C LEU A 142 -4.60 14.05 -0.06
N LEU A 143 -4.80 14.69 -1.21
CA LEU A 143 -3.77 15.47 -1.90
C LEU A 143 -3.83 16.94 -1.44
N PRO A 144 -2.81 17.77 -1.72
CA PRO A 144 -2.81 19.18 -1.34
C PRO A 144 -4.03 19.99 -1.82
N SER A 145 -4.68 19.54 -2.90
CA SER A 145 -5.84 20.23 -3.49
C SER A 145 -6.99 19.28 -3.87
N ALA A 146 -6.99 18.03 -3.40
CA ALA A 146 -8.02 17.06 -3.78
C ALA A 146 -8.29 16.00 -2.70
N VAL A 147 -9.57 15.61 -2.59
CA VAL A 147 -10.03 14.43 -1.85
C VAL A 147 -10.22 13.30 -2.86
N VAL A 148 -9.47 12.20 -2.70
CA VAL A 148 -9.49 11.07 -3.62
C VAL A 148 -10.07 9.84 -2.90
N GLU A 149 -11.11 9.26 -3.48
CA GLU A 149 -11.66 7.96 -3.07
C GLU A 149 -11.33 6.89 -4.12
N ILE A 150 -10.81 5.74 -3.69
CA ILE A 150 -10.34 4.68 -4.57
C ILE A 150 -11.31 3.49 -4.50
N LYS A 151 -11.81 3.05 -5.65
CA LYS A 151 -12.71 1.89 -5.72
C LYS A 151 -12.54 1.09 -7.00
N SER A 152 -12.98 -0.17 -6.95
CA SER A 152 -13.20 -0.92 -8.18
C SER A 152 -14.26 -0.22 -9.02
N PHE A 153 -14.14 -0.30 -10.35
CA PHE A 153 -15.08 0.31 -11.28
C PHE A 153 -16.54 -0.04 -10.95
N ILE A 154 -16.83 -1.29 -10.61
CA ILE A 154 -18.19 -1.75 -10.26
C ILE A 154 -18.78 -1.09 -9.00
N ARG A 155 -17.93 -0.46 -8.16
CA ARG A 155 -18.31 0.23 -6.91
C ARG A 155 -18.25 1.75 -7.02
N TRP A 156 -18.25 2.32 -8.23
CA TRP A 156 -18.16 3.77 -8.43
C TRP A 156 -19.24 4.57 -7.68
N LYS A 157 -20.46 4.04 -7.53
CA LYS A 157 -21.54 4.70 -6.75
C LYS A 157 -21.20 4.81 -5.27
N HIS A 158 -20.52 3.80 -4.72
CA HIS A 158 -20.07 3.83 -3.33
C HIS A 158 -18.98 4.90 -3.18
N ALA A 159 -18.03 4.94 -4.11
CA ALA A 159 -17.00 5.97 -4.13
C ALA A 159 -17.60 7.38 -4.19
N LEU A 160 -18.63 7.58 -5.02
CA LEU A 160 -19.34 8.85 -5.11
C LEU A 160 -19.95 9.27 -3.77
N GLY A 161 -20.65 8.37 -3.08
CA GLY A 161 -21.20 8.68 -1.76
C GLY A 161 -20.12 9.06 -0.74
N GLN A 162 -19.02 8.30 -0.72
CA GLN A 162 -17.91 8.52 0.21
C GLN A 162 -17.18 9.83 -0.08
N VAL A 163 -16.78 10.10 -1.33
CA VAL A 163 -16.07 11.33 -1.67
C VAL A 163 -16.92 12.56 -1.38
N LEU A 164 -18.24 12.52 -1.59
CA LEU A 164 -19.13 13.62 -1.24
C LEU A 164 -19.21 13.85 0.27
N ALA A 165 -19.31 12.78 1.07
CA ALA A 165 -19.32 12.89 2.52
C ALA A 165 -18.00 13.48 3.05
N TYR A 166 -16.86 12.99 2.56
CA TYR A 166 -15.55 13.48 2.98
C TYR A 166 -15.26 14.91 2.54
N SER A 167 -15.72 15.31 1.36
CA SER A 167 -15.50 16.66 0.82
C SER A 167 -16.14 17.76 1.67
N THR A 168 -17.10 17.43 2.55
CA THR A 168 -17.66 18.40 3.50
C THR A 168 -16.63 18.94 4.51
N TYR A 169 -15.55 18.20 4.76
CA TYR A 169 -14.44 18.61 5.62
C TYR A 169 -13.31 19.33 4.84
N TYR A 170 -13.38 19.33 3.51
CA TYR A 170 -12.39 19.91 2.60
C TYR A 170 -13.11 20.66 1.46
N PRO A 171 -13.84 21.75 1.75
CA PRO A 171 -14.78 22.36 0.81
C PRO A 171 -14.12 22.93 -0.45
N ASP A 172 -12.86 23.35 -0.35
CA ASP A 172 -12.10 23.96 -1.46
C ASP A 172 -11.34 22.92 -2.30
N TYR A 173 -11.43 21.63 -1.95
CA TYR A 173 -10.65 20.58 -2.58
C TYR A 173 -11.44 19.96 -3.74
N ALA A 174 -10.74 19.62 -4.83
CA ALA A 174 -11.32 18.87 -5.92
C ALA A 174 -11.76 17.49 -5.44
N LYS A 175 -12.89 17.00 -5.96
CA LYS A 175 -13.44 15.69 -5.59
C LYS A 175 -13.08 14.71 -6.69
N ILE A 176 -12.32 13.67 -6.35
CA ILE A 176 -11.84 12.70 -7.33
C ILE A 176 -12.25 11.31 -6.90
N ILE A 177 -12.86 10.57 -7.83
CA ILE A 177 -12.96 9.12 -7.73
C ILE A 177 -11.87 8.54 -8.62
N HIS A 178 -11.02 7.69 -8.04
CA HIS A 178 -10.06 6.90 -8.79
C HIS A 178 -10.56 5.46 -8.90
N LEU A 179 -10.88 5.03 -10.12
CA LEU A 179 -11.40 3.70 -10.40
C LEU A 179 -10.30 2.76 -10.89
N TYR A 180 -10.32 1.52 -10.41
CA TYR A 180 -9.52 0.46 -11.01
C TYR A 180 -10.38 -0.56 -11.75
N VAL A 181 -9.90 -0.97 -12.92
CA VAL A 181 -10.57 -1.88 -13.86
C VAL A 181 -9.72 -3.14 -13.99
N ARG A 182 -10.33 -4.32 -14.03
CA ARG A 182 -9.58 -5.57 -14.25
C ARG A 182 -9.33 -5.77 -15.74
N GLY A 183 -8.09 -6.10 -16.09
CA GLY A 183 -7.69 -6.33 -17.47
C GLY A 183 -7.48 -5.03 -18.25
N ASP A 184 -7.26 -5.18 -19.54
CA ASP A 184 -6.98 -4.09 -20.50
C ASP A 184 -8.25 -3.43 -21.07
N GLN A 185 -9.42 -3.78 -20.54
CA GLN A 185 -10.70 -3.32 -21.08
C GLN A 185 -10.95 -1.84 -20.78
N ASN A 186 -11.55 -1.14 -21.74
CA ASN A 186 -12.06 0.20 -21.52
C ASN A 186 -13.40 0.13 -20.77
N PRO A 187 -13.50 0.71 -19.56
CA PRO A 187 -14.76 0.73 -18.83
C PRO A 187 -15.81 1.60 -19.56
N LYS A 188 -17.07 1.19 -19.51
CA LYS A 188 -18.20 2.01 -20.02
C LYS A 188 -18.50 3.14 -19.04
N LEU A 189 -17.85 4.29 -19.24
CA LEU A 189 -17.86 5.42 -18.32
C LEU A 189 -18.98 6.45 -18.55
N GLU A 190 -19.80 6.31 -19.60
CA GLU A 190 -20.83 7.29 -19.96
C GLU A 190 -21.76 7.66 -18.78
N HIS A 191 -22.35 6.66 -18.11
CA HIS A 191 -23.24 6.91 -16.97
C HIS A 191 -22.48 7.42 -15.72
N PRO A 192 -21.37 6.78 -15.28
CA PRO A 192 -20.56 7.32 -14.19
C PRO A 192 -20.15 8.78 -14.40
N LEU A 193 -19.65 9.14 -15.58
CA LEU A 193 -19.22 10.50 -15.92
C LEU A 193 -20.38 11.49 -15.86
N ARG A 194 -21.50 11.16 -16.52
CA ARG A 194 -22.70 12.02 -16.51
C ARG A 194 -23.22 12.27 -15.10
N ILE A 195 -23.20 11.27 -14.22
CA ILE A 195 -23.71 11.40 -12.85
C ILE A 195 -22.70 12.14 -11.97
N CYS A 196 -21.42 11.77 -12.02
CA CYS A 196 -20.39 12.40 -11.17
C CYS A 196 -20.19 13.88 -11.51
N SER A 197 -20.34 14.28 -12.78
CA SER A 197 -20.24 15.69 -13.18
C SER A 197 -21.32 16.56 -12.55
N GLN A 198 -22.53 16.04 -12.29
CA GLN A 198 -23.60 16.76 -11.60
C GLN A 198 -23.21 17.15 -10.16
N PHE A 199 -22.23 16.47 -9.57
CA PHE A 199 -21.75 16.73 -8.21
C PHE A 199 -20.35 17.38 -8.18
N ASN A 200 -19.83 17.82 -9.34
CA ASN A 200 -18.46 18.30 -9.52
C ASN A 200 -17.42 17.28 -9.03
N VAL A 201 -17.61 16.01 -9.42
CA VAL A 201 -16.69 14.91 -9.12
C VAL A 201 -16.02 14.45 -10.40
N HIS A 202 -14.68 14.48 -10.40
CA HIS A 202 -13.85 13.99 -11.50
C HIS A 202 -13.60 12.49 -11.36
N ILE A 203 -13.55 11.80 -12.50
CA ILE A 203 -13.20 10.38 -12.54
C ILE A 203 -11.83 10.22 -13.19
N THR A 204 -10.95 9.49 -12.52
CA THR A 204 -9.74 8.93 -13.13
C THR A 204 -9.82 7.42 -13.06
N TYR A 205 -9.11 6.71 -13.94
CA TYR A 205 -9.02 5.26 -13.82
C TYR A 205 -7.68 4.67 -14.27
N GLN A 206 -7.38 3.48 -13.77
CA GLN A 206 -6.26 2.64 -14.19
C GLN A 206 -6.71 1.20 -14.42
N ASN A 207 -6.07 0.56 -15.40
CA ASN A 207 -6.27 -0.85 -15.70
C ASN A 207 -5.30 -1.72 -14.86
N LEU A 208 -5.78 -2.85 -14.36
CA LEU A 208 -4.97 -3.88 -13.73
C LEU A 208 -4.46 -4.83 -14.81
N LEU A 209 -3.15 -4.81 -15.01
CA LEU A 209 -2.44 -5.48 -16.10
C LEU A 209 -1.57 -6.63 -15.58
N PRO A 210 -1.21 -7.59 -16.45
CA PRO A 210 -0.25 -8.63 -16.12
C PRO A 210 1.19 -8.08 -15.96
N SER A 211 1.98 -8.78 -15.17
CA SER A 211 3.45 -8.65 -15.10
C SER A 211 4.08 -10.03 -14.78
N GLU A 212 5.40 -10.11 -14.59
CA GLU A 212 6.04 -11.35 -14.13
C GLU A 212 5.50 -11.86 -12.77
N LEU A 213 4.88 -10.99 -11.97
CA LEU A 213 4.32 -11.35 -10.66
C LEU A 213 2.90 -11.95 -10.75
N GLY A 214 2.24 -11.90 -11.91
CA GLY A 214 0.92 -12.50 -12.12
C GLY A 214 -0.04 -11.66 -12.99
N PRO A 215 -1.26 -12.14 -13.24
CA PRO A 215 -2.17 -11.58 -14.25
C PRO A 215 -2.79 -10.22 -13.90
N MET A 216 -2.83 -9.84 -12.61
CA MET A 216 -3.39 -8.57 -12.13
C MET A 216 -2.43 -7.97 -11.10
N SER A 217 -1.18 -7.77 -11.50
CA SER A 217 -0.09 -7.41 -10.59
C SER A 217 0.56 -6.06 -10.91
N ARG A 218 0.07 -5.35 -11.93
CA ARG A 218 0.58 -4.05 -12.35
C ARG A 218 -0.57 -3.07 -12.59
N LEU A 219 -0.39 -1.82 -12.21
CA LEU A 219 -1.28 -0.72 -12.61
C LEU A 219 -0.81 -0.13 -13.93
N GLY A 220 -1.75 0.03 -14.87
CA GLY A 220 -1.53 0.74 -16.13
C GLY A 220 -1.38 2.25 -15.93
N LYS A 221 -1.37 3.01 -17.02
CA LYS A 221 -1.31 4.48 -16.94
C LYS A 221 -2.62 5.05 -16.40
N ILE A 222 -2.53 6.13 -15.63
CA ILE A 222 -3.70 6.91 -15.21
C ILE A 222 -4.34 7.51 -16.46
N VAL A 223 -5.65 7.31 -16.59
CA VAL A 223 -6.50 7.93 -17.62
C VAL A 223 -7.45 8.90 -16.93
N ILE A 224 -7.46 10.15 -17.38
CA ILE A 224 -8.47 11.14 -16.98
C ILE A 224 -9.70 10.89 -17.84
N ALA A 225 -10.83 10.61 -17.20
CA ALA A 225 -12.06 10.38 -17.92
C ALA A 225 -12.71 11.74 -18.26
N SER A 226 -12.99 11.95 -19.55
CA SER A 226 -13.63 13.15 -20.10
C SER A 226 -15.02 12.84 -20.65
#